data_AF-A0A842VQS0-F1
#
_entry.id   AF-A0A842VQS0-F1
#
_cell.length_a   1.000
_cell.length_b   1.000
_cell.length_c   1.000
_cell.angle_alpha   90.00
_cell.angle_beta   90.00
_cell.angle_gamma   90.00
#
_symmetry.space_group_name_H-M   'P 1'
#
loop_
_entity.id
_entity.type
_entity.pdbx_description
1 polymer ?
#
loop_
_entity_poly.entity_id
_entity_poly.type
_entity_poly.pdbx_seq_one_letter_code
_entity_poly.pdbx_strand_id
1 'polypeptide(L)'
;MRQLIIILILVNFSLISGQDTAITIFDTYVTEVNNLEKQQKYNEAIELTLKIQDQFPDRKFEFIKELEYLYGKTKQYEKNLTLWEKGHEQGFFFLLHNRIKKFEPYLQFLQFDSLVQKDAQLREAAQTKAKTIYQIVKPSNFNPEKKYPLLLILHGGGSNLEMVMKRWKLLPSFKNDFLVAYFQSYRHYDSKTYGWVSSDSRAH
;
A
#
# COMPACT_ATOMS: atom_id res chain seq x y z
N MET A 1 -47.82 -49.10 -22.66
CA MET A 1 -47.15 -48.13 -21.77
C MET A 1 -45.79 -47.77 -22.37
N ARG A 2 -45.66 -46.56 -22.95
CA ARG A 2 -44.38 -46.02 -23.41
C ARG A 2 -44.08 -44.79 -22.55
N GLN A 3 -43.03 -44.85 -21.74
CA GLN A 3 -42.56 -43.69 -21.00
C GLN A 3 -41.73 -42.79 -21.91
N LEU A 4 -42.11 -41.51 -21.90
CA LEU A 4 -41.49 -40.38 -22.56
C LEU A 4 -40.24 -39.98 -21.74
N ILE A 5 -39.07 -39.85 -22.36
CA ILE A 5 -37.90 -39.22 -21.73
C ILE A 5 -37.71 -37.87 -22.42
N ILE A 6 -38.08 -36.80 -21.73
CA ILE A 6 -37.73 -35.42 -22.12
C ILE A 6 -36.39 -35.11 -21.46
N ILE A 7 -35.34 -34.99 -22.26
CA ILE A 7 -34.04 -34.48 -21.80
C ILE A 7 -34.11 -32.95 -21.85
N LEU A 8 -34.22 -32.31 -20.69
CA LEU A 8 -34.15 -30.87 -20.54
C LEU A 8 -32.66 -30.47 -20.47
N ILE A 9 -32.09 -29.99 -21.57
CA ILE A 9 -30.75 -29.38 -21.55
C ILE A 9 -30.90 -27.94 -21.10
N LEU A 10 -30.70 -27.69 -19.81
CA LEU A 10 -30.51 -26.35 -19.27
C LEU A 10 -29.12 -25.86 -19.69
N VAL A 11 -29.05 -25.13 -20.79
CA VAL A 11 -27.86 -24.37 -21.16
C VAL A 11 -27.77 -23.18 -20.21
N ASN A 12 -26.99 -23.33 -19.14
CA ASN A 12 -26.56 -22.22 -18.30
C ASN A 12 -25.63 -21.34 -19.15
N PHE A 13 -26.17 -20.28 -19.75
CA PHE A 13 -25.37 -19.18 -20.25
C PHE A 13 -24.86 -18.36 -19.06
N SER A 14 -23.80 -18.86 -18.42
CA SER A 14 -22.95 -18.08 -17.52
C SER A 14 -21.54 -18.04 -18.11
N LEU A 15 -21.44 -17.50 -19.33
CA LEU A 15 -20.18 -17.14 -19.97
C LEU A 15 -20.25 -15.67 -20.38
N ILE A 16 -20.14 -14.80 -19.38
CA ILE A 16 -19.52 -13.49 -19.55
C ILE A 16 -18.46 -13.42 -18.46
N SER A 17 -17.26 -13.91 -18.78
CA SER A 17 -16.06 -13.63 -17.99
C SER A 17 -15.60 -12.21 -18.31
N GLY A 18 -16.33 -11.22 -17.81
CA GLY A 18 -15.78 -9.92 -17.48
C GLY A 18 -15.22 -10.00 -16.07
N GLN A 19 -13.97 -9.60 -15.85
CA GLN A 19 -13.48 -9.38 -14.49
C GLN A 19 -14.18 -8.14 -13.91
N ASP A 20 -15.44 -8.27 -13.51
CA ASP A 20 -16.07 -7.32 -12.60
C ASP A 20 -15.47 -7.58 -11.22
N THR A 21 -14.35 -6.94 -10.92
CA THR A 21 -13.90 -6.84 -9.52
C THR A 21 -14.99 -6.13 -8.75
N ALA A 22 -15.71 -6.85 -7.89
CA ALA A 22 -16.69 -6.27 -6.98
C ALA A 22 -16.02 -5.11 -6.22
N ILE A 23 -16.55 -3.89 -6.38
CA ILE A 23 -16.06 -2.70 -5.69
C ILE A 23 -16.28 -2.93 -4.20
N THR A 24 -15.20 -2.95 -3.42
CA THR A 24 -15.31 -3.09 -1.97
C THR A 24 -15.72 -1.76 -1.34
N ILE A 25 -16.28 -1.81 -0.13
CA ILE A 25 -16.55 -0.60 0.67
C ILE A 25 -15.28 0.26 0.80
N PHE A 26 -14.11 -0.37 0.93
CA PHE A 26 -12.83 0.33 1.00
C PHE A 26 -12.46 1.01 -0.33
N ASP A 27 -12.69 0.36 -1.48
CA ASP A 27 -12.44 0.97 -2.79
C ASP A 27 -13.35 2.18 -3.04
N THR A 28 -14.61 2.11 -2.60
CA THR A 28 -15.53 3.25 -2.61
C THR A 28 -15.01 4.39 -1.74
N TYR A 29 -14.60 4.09 -0.51
CA TYR A 29 -13.98 5.07 0.40
C TYR A 29 -12.76 5.76 -0.24
N VAL A 30 -11.82 4.97 -0.78
CA VAL A 30 -10.62 5.52 -1.43
C VAL A 30 -11.01 6.43 -2.59
N THR A 31 -12.00 6.03 -3.40
CA THR A 31 -12.48 6.83 -4.53
C THR A 31 -13.09 8.15 -4.06
N GLU A 32 -13.89 8.12 -3.02
CA GLU A 32 -14.59 9.29 -2.48
C GLU A 32 -13.64 10.28 -1.81
N VAL A 33 -12.72 9.81 -0.96
CA VAL A 33 -11.69 10.66 -0.34
C VAL A 33 -10.83 11.34 -1.40
N ASN A 34 -10.36 10.61 -2.41
CA ASN A 34 -9.60 11.19 -3.52
C ASN A 34 -10.39 12.28 -4.27
N ASN A 35 -11.71 12.12 -4.42
CA ASN A 35 -12.55 13.11 -5.06
C ASN A 35 -12.75 14.36 -4.19
N LEU A 36 -12.87 14.20 -2.87
CA LEU A 36 -12.93 15.31 -1.92
C LEU A 36 -11.61 16.08 -1.89
N GLU A 37 -10.48 15.39 -1.88
CA GLU A 37 -9.15 16.02 -1.95
C GLU A 37 -8.94 16.82 -3.24
N LYS A 38 -9.32 16.29 -4.40
CA LYS A 38 -9.27 17.01 -5.69
C LYS A 38 -10.10 18.29 -5.66
N GLN A 39 -11.21 18.27 -4.93
CA GLN A 39 -12.08 19.43 -4.70
C GLN A 39 -11.61 20.31 -3.53
N GLN A 40 -10.50 19.97 -2.87
CA GLN A 40 -9.96 20.64 -1.67
C GLN A 40 -10.93 20.64 -0.48
N LYS A 41 -11.87 19.71 -0.46
CA LYS A 41 -12.86 19.49 0.60
C LYS A 41 -12.28 18.66 1.74
N TYR A 42 -11.20 19.16 2.34
CA TYR A 42 -10.39 18.38 3.28
C TYR A 42 -11.13 18.06 4.60
N ASN A 43 -12.03 18.94 5.08
CA ASN A 43 -12.80 18.65 6.29
C ASN A 43 -13.80 17.51 6.07
N GLU A 44 -14.49 17.49 4.93
CA GLU A 44 -15.39 16.39 4.56
C GLU A 44 -14.61 15.08 4.40
N ALA A 45 -13.39 15.13 3.83
CA ALA A 45 -12.52 13.96 3.75
C ALA A 45 -12.11 13.45 5.15
N ILE A 46 -11.82 14.35 6.10
CA ILE A 46 -11.53 13.99 7.49
C ILE A 46 -12.73 13.29 8.13
N GLU A 47 -13.94 13.85 7.99
CA GLU A 47 -15.16 13.27 8.54
C GLU A 47 -15.43 11.87 8.00
N LEU A 48 -15.30 11.69 6.68
CA LEU A 48 -15.44 10.39 6.03
C LEU A 48 -14.40 9.37 6.53
N THR A 49 -13.14 9.80 6.62
CA THR A 49 -12.02 8.98 7.10
C THR A 49 -12.25 8.52 8.55
N LEU A 50 -12.65 9.43 9.43
CA LEU A 50 -12.92 9.13 10.84
C LEU A 50 -14.12 8.20 11.01
N LYS A 51 -15.16 8.35 10.18
CA LYS A 51 -16.38 7.53 10.23
C LYS A 51 -16.13 6.07 9.87
N ILE A 52 -15.16 5.79 8.99
CA ILE A 52 -14.99 4.47 8.40
C ILE A 52 -13.79 3.69 8.95
N GLN A 53 -12.79 4.36 9.53
CA GLN A 53 -11.53 3.72 9.95
C GLN A 53 -11.73 2.49 10.86
N ASP A 54 -12.72 2.53 11.76
CA ASP A 54 -12.97 1.45 12.73
C ASP A 54 -13.53 0.18 12.07
N GLN A 55 -14.04 0.28 10.85
CA GLN A 55 -14.49 -0.88 10.06
C GLN A 55 -13.32 -1.65 9.43
N PHE A 56 -12.12 -1.06 9.43
CA PHE A 56 -10.95 -1.59 8.74
C PHE A 56 -9.70 -1.56 9.64
N PRO A 57 -9.71 -2.31 10.77
CA PRO A 57 -8.61 -2.30 11.73
C PRO A 57 -7.25 -2.71 11.12
N ASP A 58 -7.25 -3.59 10.12
CA ASP A 58 -6.04 -4.04 9.42
C ASP A 58 -5.40 -2.96 8.54
N ARG A 59 -6.16 -1.91 8.22
CA ARG A 59 -5.76 -0.77 7.39
C ARG A 59 -5.39 0.46 8.23
N LYS A 60 -5.28 0.33 9.55
CA LYS A 60 -5.09 1.46 10.47
C LYS A 60 -3.94 2.41 10.11
N PHE A 61 -2.81 1.87 9.64
CA PHE A 61 -1.70 2.71 9.18
C PHE A 61 -2.08 3.59 7.98
N GLU A 62 -2.87 3.07 7.04
CA GLU A 62 -3.33 3.79 5.85
C GLU A 62 -4.25 4.96 6.27
N PHE A 63 -5.17 4.74 7.21
CA PHE A 63 -6.00 5.79 7.78
C PHE A 63 -5.20 6.86 8.53
N ILE A 64 -4.19 6.46 9.30
CA ILE A 64 -3.30 7.42 9.97
C ILE A 64 -2.56 8.29 8.94
N LYS A 65 -2.06 7.70 7.84
CA LYS A 65 -1.38 8.44 6.77
C LYS A 65 -2.31 9.42 6.06
N GLU A 66 -3.56 9.02 5.83
CA GLU A 66 -4.59 9.87 5.25
C GLU A 66 -4.89 11.07 6.17
N LEU A 67 -5.16 10.80 7.45
CA LEU A 67 -5.40 11.85 8.44
C LEU A 67 -4.19 12.77 8.63
N GLU A 68 -2.95 12.23 8.60
CA GLU A 68 -1.71 13.02 8.64
C GLU A 68 -1.73 14.10 7.55
N TYR A 69 -2.01 13.66 6.32
CA TYR A 69 -2.08 14.53 5.16
C TYR A 69 -3.21 15.56 5.29
N LEU A 70 -4.43 15.13 5.63
CA LEU A 70 -5.60 15.99 5.72
C LEU A 70 -5.49 17.03 6.85
N TYR A 71 -4.99 16.65 8.02
CA TYR A 71 -4.70 17.59 9.11
C TYR A 71 -3.59 18.57 8.74
N GLY A 72 -2.59 18.13 7.95
CA GLY A 72 -1.60 19.03 7.37
C GLY A 72 -2.22 20.08 6.44
N LYS A 73 -3.15 19.67 5.56
CA LYS A 73 -3.88 20.58 4.65
C LYS A 73 -4.78 21.57 5.38
N THR A 74 -5.36 21.15 6.50
CA THR A 74 -6.27 21.98 7.33
C THR A 74 -5.55 22.68 8.50
N LYS A 75 -4.22 22.60 8.56
CA LYS A 75 -3.36 23.20 9.60
C LYS A 75 -3.70 22.75 11.03
N GLN A 76 -4.30 21.57 11.18
CA GLN A 76 -4.63 20.95 12.47
C GLN A 76 -3.41 20.22 13.04
N TYR A 77 -2.29 20.93 13.21
CA TYR A 77 -0.99 20.32 13.51
C TYR A 77 -0.94 19.58 14.85
N GLU A 78 -1.64 20.07 15.87
CA GLU A 78 -1.74 19.40 17.18
C GLU A 78 -2.41 18.03 17.09
N LYS A 79 -3.40 17.89 16.19
CA LYS A 79 -4.03 16.60 15.92
C LYS A 79 -3.04 15.61 15.29
N ASN A 80 -2.14 16.08 14.44
CA ASN A 80 -1.06 15.26 13.89
C ASN A 80 -0.06 14.80 14.96
N LEU A 81 0.28 15.67 15.91
CA LEU A 81 1.16 15.30 17.02
C LEU A 81 0.55 14.19 17.87
N THR A 82 -0.74 14.32 18.21
CA THR A 82 -1.51 13.27 18.91
C THR A 82 -1.63 11.98 18.08
N LEU A 83 -1.83 12.11 16.77
CA LEU A 83 -1.97 10.99 15.85
C LEU A 83 -0.67 10.18 15.74
N TRP A 84 0.47 10.86 15.65
CA TRP A 84 1.78 10.22 15.61
C TRP A 84 2.12 9.53 16.93
N GLU A 85 1.84 10.17 18.07
CA GLU A 85 2.03 9.59 19.40
C GLU A 85 1.27 8.26 19.52
N LYS A 86 -0.03 8.25 19.23
CA LYS A 86 -0.86 7.04 19.23
C LYS A 86 -0.39 6.00 18.21
N GLY A 87 0.16 6.44 17.09
CA GLY A 87 0.77 5.56 16.09
C GLY A 87 2.02 4.88 16.64
N HIS A 88 2.89 5.62 17.33
CA HIS A 88 4.12 5.13 17.95
C HIS A 88 3.83 4.13 19.08
N GLU A 89 2.77 4.35 19.87
CA GLU A 89 2.29 3.39 20.89
C GLU A 89 1.96 2.02 20.30
N GLN A 90 1.55 1.99 19.03
CA GLN A 90 1.21 0.78 18.28
C GLN A 90 2.40 0.24 17.45
N GLY A 91 3.57 0.85 17.58
CA GLY A 91 4.78 0.46 16.86
C GLY A 91 4.88 0.97 15.43
N PHE A 92 3.98 1.87 15.00
CA PHE A 92 4.12 2.55 13.71
C PHE A 92 5.18 3.65 13.77
N PHE A 93 5.69 4.03 12.61
CA PHE A 93 6.63 5.12 12.38
C PHE A 93 6.39 5.70 10.98
N PHE A 94 6.63 7.01 10.83
CA PHE A 94 6.08 7.87 9.78
C PHE A 94 7.16 8.66 9.02
N LEU A 95 8.44 8.38 9.29
CA LEU A 95 9.58 9.14 8.77
C LEU A 95 9.58 10.59 9.25
N LEU A 96 9.32 10.80 10.54
CA LEU A 96 9.40 12.13 11.13
C LEU A 96 10.85 12.60 11.13
N HIS A 97 11.11 13.81 10.63
CA HIS A 97 12.46 14.38 10.63
C HIS A 97 12.42 15.90 10.48
N ASN A 98 13.07 16.61 11.41
CA ASN A 98 13.20 18.08 11.42
C ASN A 98 13.89 18.72 10.18
N ARG A 99 14.55 17.94 9.31
CA ARG A 99 15.19 18.43 8.07
C ARG A 99 14.31 18.31 6.83
N ILE A 100 13.15 17.64 6.93
CA ILE A 100 12.25 17.50 5.79
C ILE A 100 11.28 18.68 5.82
N LYS A 101 11.29 19.48 4.74
CA LYS A 101 10.46 20.68 4.56
C LYS A 101 8.98 20.50 4.93
N LYS A 102 8.41 19.32 4.64
CA LYS A 102 7.01 19.00 4.98
C LYS A 102 6.70 19.15 6.48
N PHE A 103 7.71 19.06 7.34
CA PHE A 103 7.56 19.16 8.79
C PHE A 103 7.93 20.53 9.38
N GLU A 104 8.29 21.52 8.56
CA GLU A 104 8.59 22.88 9.04
C GLU A 104 7.50 23.45 9.97
N PRO A 105 6.19 23.29 9.71
CA PRO A 105 5.16 23.80 10.61
C PRO A 105 5.15 23.17 12.00
N TYR A 106 5.78 22.01 12.19
CA TYR A 106 5.78 21.29 13.47
C TYR A 106 6.97 21.67 14.37
N LEU A 107 7.98 22.35 13.84
CA LEU A 107 9.19 22.74 14.58
C LEU A 107 8.90 23.71 15.74
N GLN A 108 7.75 24.37 15.72
CA GLN A 108 7.29 25.24 16.81
C GLN A 108 6.79 24.47 18.05
N PHE A 109 6.48 23.17 17.91
CA PHE A 109 5.94 22.38 19.00
C PHE A 109 7.06 21.58 19.68
N LEU A 110 7.30 21.85 20.97
CA LEU A 110 8.32 21.15 21.76
C LEU A 110 8.16 19.62 21.71
N GLN A 111 6.92 19.13 21.66
CA GLN A 111 6.64 17.69 21.56
C GLN A 111 7.13 17.05 20.25
N PHE A 112 7.31 17.82 19.18
CA PHE A 112 7.70 17.28 17.88
C PHE A 112 9.10 16.65 17.91
N ASP A 113 10.05 17.24 18.64
CA ASP A 113 11.41 16.68 18.74
C ASP A 113 11.41 15.30 19.42
N SER A 114 10.59 15.12 20.45
CA SER A 114 10.43 13.82 21.12
C SER A 114 9.81 12.77 20.20
N LEU A 115 8.84 13.16 19.37
CA LEU A 115 8.23 12.29 18.37
C LEU A 115 9.23 11.92 17.28
N VAL A 116 10.06 12.85 16.79
CA VAL A 116 11.12 12.55 15.82
C VAL A 116 12.09 11.50 16.35
N GLN A 117 12.50 11.61 17.62
CA GLN A 117 13.38 10.63 18.26
C GLN A 117 12.72 9.25 18.36
N LYS A 118 11.46 9.21 18.82
CA LYS A 118 10.71 7.95 18.94
C LYS A 118 10.51 7.28 17.58
N ASP A 119 10.17 8.07 16.55
CA ASP A 119 9.99 7.59 15.18
C ASP A 119 11.27 6.94 14.63
N ALA A 120 12.42 7.60 14.85
CA ALA A 120 13.72 7.10 14.44
C ALA A 120 14.08 5.78 15.14
N GLN A 121 13.84 5.69 16.45
CA GLN A 121 14.07 4.45 17.22
C GLN A 121 13.23 3.29 16.71
N LEU A 122 11.94 3.51 16.46
CA LEU A 122 11.03 2.49 15.91
C LEU A 122 11.47 2.04 14.51
N ARG A 123 11.85 3.01 13.66
CA ARG A 123 12.37 2.72 12.31
C ARG A 123 13.65 1.90 12.37
N GLU A 124 14.60 2.25 13.24
CA GLU A 124 15.86 1.52 13.40
C GLU A 124 15.61 0.08 13.89
N ALA A 125 14.74 -0.08 14.89
CA ALA A 125 14.37 -1.40 15.40
C ALA A 125 13.73 -2.29 14.31
N ALA A 126 12.86 -1.73 13.46
CA ALA A 126 12.32 -2.45 12.30
C ALA A 126 13.42 -2.75 11.26
N GLN A 127 14.31 -1.79 11.01
CA GLN A 127 15.34 -1.87 9.99
C GLN A 127 16.36 -2.99 10.23
N THR A 128 16.72 -3.25 11.49
CA THR A 128 17.66 -4.33 11.87
C THR A 128 17.13 -5.72 11.51
N LYS A 129 15.81 -5.90 11.51
CA LYS A 129 15.15 -7.18 11.23
C LYS A 129 14.73 -7.33 9.76
N ALA A 130 14.68 -6.24 9.02
CA ALA A 130 14.18 -6.21 7.65
C ALA A 130 15.14 -6.88 6.66
N LYS A 131 14.56 -7.65 5.73
CA LYS A 131 15.24 -8.37 4.64
C LYS A 131 14.63 -8.02 3.29
N THR A 132 15.42 -8.11 2.24
CA THR A 132 14.90 -8.02 0.87
C THR A 132 14.01 -9.23 0.64
N ILE A 133 12.81 -9.00 0.15
CA ILE A 133 11.87 -10.07 -0.21
C ILE A 133 11.54 -9.98 -1.69
N TYR A 134 11.10 -11.10 -2.26
CA TYR A 134 10.67 -11.14 -3.65
C TYR A 134 9.51 -12.11 -3.86
N GLN A 135 8.76 -11.89 -4.93
CA GLN A 135 7.71 -12.80 -5.40
C GLN A 135 7.88 -13.07 -6.89
N ILE A 136 7.88 -14.36 -7.25
CA ILE A 136 7.98 -14.81 -8.64
C ILE A 136 6.59 -15.11 -9.19
N VAL A 137 6.26 -14.48 -10.31
CA VAL A 137 5.10 -14.79 -11.14
C VAL A 137 5.59 -15.62 -12.33
N LYS A 138 5.08 -16.84 -12.42
CA LYS A 138 5.35 -17.75 -13.53
C LYS A 138 4.44 -17.43 -14.71
N PRO A 139 4.88 -17.70 -15.94
CA PRO A 139 4.03 -17.55 -17.09
C PRO A 139 2.85 -18.52 -17.05
N SER A 140 1.74 -18.16 -17.67
CA SER A 140 0.51 -18.97 -17.63
C SER A 140 0.69 -20.39 -18.20
N ASN A 141 1.61 -20.54 -19.14
CA ASN A 141 2.01 -21.79 -19.81
C ASN A 141 3.36 -22.32 -19.30
N PHE A 142 3.65 -22.16 -18.01
CA PHE A 142 4.93 -22.55 -17.43
C PHE A 142 5.27 -24.03 -17.66
N ASN A 143 6.45 -24.29 -18.22
CA ASN A 143 7.04 -25.61 -18.39
C ASN A 143 8.39 -25.67 -17.68
N PRO A 144 8.59 -26.56 -16.68
CA PRO A 144 9.85 -26.65 -15.94
C PRO A 144 11.07 -27.02 -16.81
N GLU A 145 10.87 -27.66 -17.96
CA GLU A 145 11.95 -28.05 -18.89
C GLU A 145 12.38 -26.91 -19.83
N LYS A 146 11.60 -25.82 -19.90
CA LYS A 146 11.89 -24.66 -20.75
C LYS A 146 12.68 -23.59 -19.98
N LYS A 147 13.66 -22.98 -20.65
CA LYS A 147 14.34 -21.78 -20.15
C LYS A 147 13.50 -20.54 -20.46
N TYR A 148 13.29 -19.70 -19.45
CA TYR A 148 12.60 -18.42 -19.57
C TYR A 148 13.54 -17.27 -19.21
N PRO A 149 13.52 -16.16 -19.95
CA PRO A 149 14.13 -14.92 -19.48
C PRO A 149 13.48 -14.47 -18.15
N LEU A 150 14.30 -13.90 -17.27
CA LEU A 150 13.87 -13.34 -15.99
C LEU A 150 13.74 -11.82 -16.11
N LEU A 151 12.54 -11.31 -15.86
CA LEU A 151 12.27 -9.89 -15.73
C LEU A 151 12.26 -9.51 -14.24
N LEU A 152 13.15 -8.59 -13.85
CA LEU A 152 13.23 -8.06 -12.50
C LEU A 152 12.45 -6.74 -12.41
N ILE A 153 11.54 -6.65 -11.45
CA ILE A 153 10.76 -5.44 -11.18
C ILE A 153 11.09 -4.94 -9.79
N LEU A 154 11.62 -3.72 -9.73
CA LEU A 154 11.89 -2.99 -8.48
C LEU A 154 10.81 -1.92 -8.28
N HIS A 155 10.32 -1.77 -7.05
CA HIS A 155 9.39 -0.68 -6.74
C HIS A 155 10.11 0.68 -6.65
N GLY A 156 9.38 1.79 -6.85
CA GLY A 156 9.89 3.14 -6.57
C GLY A 156 10.01 3.44 -5.07
N GLY A 157 10.62 4.57 -4.70
CA GLY A 157 10.67 5.00 -3.29
C GLY A 157 9.28 5.21 -2.70
N GLY A 158 9.09 4.89 -1.41
CA GLY A 158 7.79 5.02 -0.73
C GLY A 158 6.75 4.02 -1.23
N SER A 159 7.18 2.83 -1.64
CA SER A 159 6.32 1.74 -2.12
C SER A 159 6.68 0.42 -1.44
N ASN A 160 5.89 -0.62 -1.70
CA ASN A 160 6.16 -1.97 -1.24
C ASN A 160 5.82 -3.00 -2.36
N LEU A 161 5.97 -4.29 -2.05
CA LEU A 161 5.75 -5.41 -2.97
C LEU A 161 4.29 -5.44 -3.48
N GLU A 162 3.32 -5.32 -2.56
CA GLU A 162 1.90 -5.34 -2.90
C GLU A 162 1.54 -4.19 -3.86
N MET A 163 2.01 -2.98 -3.56
CA MET A 163 1.75 -1.79 -4.35
C MET A 163 2.35 -1.89 -5.76
N VAL A 164 3.59 -2.38 -5.90
CA VAL A 164 4.22 -2.51 -7.22
C VAL A 164 3.54 -3.60 -8.05
N MET A 165 3.11 -4.71 -7.42
CA MET A 165 2.36 -5.76 -8.11
C MET A 165 0.98 -5.28 -8.58
N LYS A 166 0.29 -4.46 -7.79
CA LYS A 166 -1.01 -3.88 -8.17
C LYS A 166 -0.88 -2.85 -9.30
N ARG A 167 0.16 -2.00 -9.26
CA ARG A 167 0.40 -0.93 -10.25
C ARG A 167 0.96 -1.47 -11.57
N TRP A 168 1.90 -2.40 -11.50
CA TRP A 168 2.62 -2.90 -12.66
C TRP A 168 1.91 -4.14 -13.24
N LYS A 169 0.82 -3.87 -13.97
CA LYS A 169 0.06 -4.91 -14.68
C LYS A 169 0.87 -5.37 -15.90
N LEU A 170 1.28 -6.64 -15.89
CA LEU A 170 2.02 -7.24 -17.00
C LEU A 170 1.19 -7.24 -18.28
N LEU A 171 1.81 -6.81 -19.39
CA LEU A 171 1.24 -7.03 -20.72
C LEU A 171 1.17 -8.54 -21.02
N PRO A 172 0.23 -8.99 -21.87
CA PRO A 172 0.06 -10.41 -22.18
C PRO A 172 1.34 -11.12 -22.64
N SER A 173 2.21 -10.45 -23.43
CA SER A 173 3.49 -11.01 -23.88
C SER A 173 4.43 -11.34 -22.71
N PHE A 174 4.55 -10.44 -21.73
CA PHE A 174 5.36 -10.70 -20.53
C PHE A 174 4.79 -11.83 -19.68
N LYS A 175 3.46 -11.99 -19.63
CA LYS A 175 2.79 -13.07 -18.88
C LYS A 175 3.00 -14.47 -19.45
N ASN A 176 3.48 -14.60 -20.69
CA ASN A 176 3.63 -15.90 -21.34
C ASN A 176 5.09 -16.26 -21.59
N ASP A 177 5.97 -15.26 -21.73
CA ASP A 177 7.35 -15.49 -22.17
C ASP A 177 8.39 -15.27 -21.08
N PHE A 178 8.02 -14.68 -19.93
CA PHE A 178 8.95 -14.32 -18.86
C PHE A 178 8.59 -14.95 -17.52
N LEU A 179 9.62 -15.30 -16.76
CA LEU A 179 9.51 -15.33 -15.30
C LEU A 179 9.61 -13.89 -14.81
N VAL A 180 8.69 -13.45 -13.96
CA VAL A 180 8.70 -12.08 -13.44
C VAL A 180 8.96 -12.12 -11.94
N ALA A 181 10.04 -11.50 -11.49
CA ALA A 181 10.36 -11.38 -10.07
C ALA A 181 10.18 -9.93 -9.61
N TYR A 182 9.21 -9.73 -8.73
CA TYR A 182 8.99 -8.45 -8.05
C TYR A 182 9.80 -8.43 -6.77
N PHE A 183 10.58 -7.37 -6.54
CA PHE A 183 11.40 -7.22 -5.35
C PHE A 183 10.90 -6.08 -4.48
N GLN A 184 11.07 -6.27 -3.17
CA GLN A 184 10.96 -5.21 -2.18
C GLN A 184 12.26 -5.08 -1.39
N SER A 185 12.72 -3.84 -1.33
CA SER A 185 13.87 -3.46 -0.50
C SER A 185 13.58 -3.74 0.96
N TYR A 186 14.62 -4.06 1.70
CA TYR A 186 14.56 -4.11 3.15
C TYR A 186 14.47 -2.72 3.81
N ARG A 187 14.78 -1.64 3.09
CA ARG A 187 15.01 -0.32 3.70
C ARG A 187 13.68 0.36 3.94
N HIS A 188 13.29 0.45 5.21
CA HIS A 188 12.08 1.13 5.58
C HIS A 188 12.17 2.62 5.25
N TYR A 189 11.12 3.12 4.61
CA TYR A 189 10.83 4.54 4.49
C TYR A 189 9.91 4.92 5.65
N ASP A 190 8.73 4.30 5.72
CA ASP A 190 7.83 4.28 6.88
C ASP A 190 7.46 2.83 7.26
N SER A 191 6.45 2.63 8.11
CA SER A 191 6.06 1.29 8.57
C SER A 191 5.59 0.34 7.48
N LYS A 192 5.12 0.85 6.33
CA LYS A 192 4.54 0.02 5.27
C LYS A 192 5.22 0.19 3.93
N THR A 193 6.13 1.16 3.81
CA THR A 193 6.80 1.48 2.56
C THR A 193 8.32 1.46 2.69
N TYR A 194 8.97 1.25 1.55
CA TYR A 194 10.39 0.97 1.46
C TYR A 194 11.02 1.83 0.36
N GLY A 195 12.34 1.99 0.46
CA GLY A 195 13.13 2.75 -0.52
C GLY A 195 14.39 2.01 -0.93
N TRP A 196 15.11 2.58 -1.89
CA TRP A 196 16.43 2.12 -2.31
C TRP A 196 17.44 3.21 -2.03
N VAL A 197 18.69 2.85 -1.76
CA VAL A 197 19.81 3.79 -1.69
C VAL A 197 20.95 3.24 -2.53
N SER A 198 21.71 4.13 -3.17
CA SER A 198 22.99 3.77 -3.77
C SER A 198 24.01 3.45 -2.68
N SER A 199 25.02 2.65 -3.04
CA SER A 199 26.15 2.32 -2.15
C SER A 199 25.74 1.64 -0.84
N ASP A 200 24.77 0.75 -0.92
CA ASP A 200 24.27 0.02 0.23
C ASP A 200 25.22 -1.11 0.64
N SER A 201 25.84 -0.98 1.82
CA SER A 201 26.76 -1.98 2.37
C SER A 201 26.18 -3.39 2.55
N ARG A 202 24.85 -3.56 2.58
CA ARG A 202 24.21 -4.89 2.67
C ARG A 202 23.82 -5.46 1.30
N ALA A 203 24.17 -4.76 0.22
CA ALA A 203 23.94 -5.22 -1.16
C ALA A 203 25.17 -5.96 -1.76
N HIS A 204 26.16 -6.30 -0.94
CA HIS A 204 27.33 -7.11 -1.29
C HIS A 204 27.06 -8.60 -1.09
#